data_AF-A0A2V7USN8-F1
#
_entry.id   AF-A0A2V7USN8-F1
#
_cell.length_a   1.000
_cell.length_b   1.000
_cell.length_c   1.000
_cell.angle_alpha   90.00
_cell.angle_beta   90.00
_cell.angle_gamma   90.00
#
_symmetry.space_group_name_H-M   'P 1'
#
loop_
_entity.id
_entity.type
_entity.pdbx_description
1 polymer ?
#
loop_
_entity_poly.entity_id
_entity_poly.type
_entity_poly.pdbx_seq_one_letter_code
_entity_poly.pdbx_strand_id
1 'polypeptide(L)'
;LPRSRRSDLAGLSRASLLVVMAYLLFCGGNRWLAERALAREAAALGSPPSFSYVFPEPLGPHRWRGVLRHADTYRLYLIHSLTGEAEKRGEVKSRLEDQAVQAARASPLGIRLERFFKAPVWEVSKPASPVEVRARDLRFSSLVLGREPVFVFSFRVTPGGQVREER
;
A
#
# COMPACT_ATOMS: atom_id res chain seq x y z
N LEU A 1 15.31 -28.10 -36.47
CA LEU A 1 14.19 -27.24 -36.91
C LEU A 1 14.52 -26.64 -38.27
N PRO A 2 13.66 -26.79 -39.28
CA PRO A 2 13.86 -26.19 -40.61
C PRO A 2 13.97 -24.66 -40.52
N ARG A 3 14.77 -24.05 -41.40
CA ARG A 3 15.08 -22.59 -41.38
C ARG A 3 13.84 -21.69 -41.43
N SER A 4 12.80 -22.08 -42.17
CA SER A 4 11.51 -21.37 -42.24
C SER A 4 10.85 -21.24 -40.86
N ARG A 5 10.71 -22.36 -40.13
CA ARG A 5 10.14 -22.38 -38.78
C ARG A 5 10.94 -21.55 -37.77
N ARG A 6 12.25 -21.36 -37.96
CA ARG A 6 13.06 -20.49 -37.09
C ARG A 6 12.77 -19.00 -37.33
N SER A 7 12.49 -18.60 -38.57
CA SER A 7 12.13 -17.22 -38.91
C SER A 7 10.75 -16.84 -38.36
N ASP A 8 9.77 -17.74 -38.47
CA ASP A 8 8.42 -17.51 -37.96
C ASP A 8 8.40 -17.38 -36.43
N LEU A 9 9.14 -18.25 -35.73
CA LEU A 9 9.30 -18.16 -34.27
C LEU A 9 10.00 -16.87 -33.83
N ALA A 10 10.97 -16.37 -34.61
CA ALA A 10 11.63 -15.10 -34.33
C ALA A 10 10.66 -13.91 -34.51
N GLY A 11 9.82 -13.94 -35.54
CA GLY A 11 8.76 -12.93 -35.75
C GLY A 11 7.75 -12.91 -34.60
N LEU A 12 7.25 -14.08 -34.20
CA LEU A 12 6.32 -14.22 -33.07
C LEU A 12 6.94 -13.76 -31.74
N SER A 13 8.22 -14.08 -31.52
CA SER A 13 8.93 -13.65 -30.31
C SER A 13 9.06 -12.12 -30.26
N ARG A 14 9.40 -11.48 -31.38
CA ARG A 14 9.47 -10.01 -31.48
C ARG A 14 8.10 -9.37 -31.24
N ALA A 15 7.05 -9.89 -31.87
CA ALA A 15 5.69 -9.41 -31.64
C ALA A 15 5.27 -9.53 -30.17
N SER A 16 5.57 -10.67 -29.54
CA SER A 16 5.28 -10.89 -28.12
C SER A 16 6.04 -9.89 -27.23
N LEU A 17 7.32 -9.65 -27.51
CA LEU A 17 8.11 -8.65 -26.79
C LEU A 17 7.55 -7.24 -26.97
N LEU A 18 7.11 -6.88 -28.17
CA LEU A 18 6.48 -5.57 -28.42
C LEU A 18 5.18 -5.40 -27.64
N VAL A 19 4.35 -6.44 -27.56
CA VAL A 19 3.11 -6.41 -26.77
C VAL A 19 3.41 -6.27 -25.27
N VAL A 20 4.39 -7.02 -24.76
CA VAL A 20 4.83 -6.89 -23.35
C VAL A 20 5.37 -5.49 -23.07
N MET A 21 6.20 -4.95 -23.96
CA MET A 21 6.73 -3.59 -23.85
C MET A 21 5.62 -2.54 -23.86
N ALA A 22 4.67 -2.63 -24.79
CA ALA A 22 3.51 -1.75 -24.84
C ALA A 22 2.69 -1.81 -23.55
N TYR A 23 2.49 -3.01 -23.00
CA TYR A 23 1.78 -3.19 -21.72
C TYR A 23 2.53 -2.59 -20.52
N LEU A 24 3.86 -2.75 -20.45
CA LEU A 24 4.66 -2.16 -19.38
C LEU A 24 4.67 -0.63 -19.45
N LEU A 25 4.78 -0.06 -20.66
CA LEU A 25 4.66 1.38 -20.89
C LEU A 25 3.28 1.89 -20.50
N PHE A 26 2.23 1.15 -20.84
CA PHE A 26 0.86 1.48 -20.43
C PHE A 26 0.70 1.46 -18.89
N CYS A 27 1.24 0.44 -18.21
CA CYS A 27 1.24 0.37 -16.75
C CYS A 27 2.00 1.55 -16.11
N GLY A 28 3.19 1.87 -16.62
CA GLY A 28 4.01 2.99 -16.16
C GLY A 28 3.33 4.35 -16.37
N GLY A 29 2.73 4.57 -17.55
CA GLY A 29 1.99 5.78 -17.87
C GLY A 29 0.76 5.97 -16.97
N ASN A 30 -0.03 4.91 -16.74
CA ASN A 30 -1.17 4.98 -15.84
C ASN A 30 -0.76 5.24 -14.39
N ARG A 31 0.34 4.63 -13.93
CA ARG A 31 0.89 4.91 -12.60
C ARG A 31 1.25 6.39 -12.45
N TRP A 32 1.96 6.96 -13.43
CA TRP A 32 2.34 8.37 -13.41
C TRP A 32 1.11 9.29 -13.41
N LEU A 33 0.09 8.99 -14.21
CA LEU A 33 -1.19 9.72 -14.17
C LEU A 33 -1.87 9.63 -12.80
N ALA A 34 -1.83 8.46 -12.16
CA ALA A 34 -2.37 8.29 -10.82
C ALA A 34 -1.59 9.10 -9.77
N GLU A 35 -0.25 9.11 -9.84
CA GLU A 35 0.60 9.93 -8.97
C GLU A 35 0.30 11.43 -9.15
N ARG A 36 0.06 11.89 -10.39
CA ARG A 36 -0.37 13.27 -10.65
C ARG A 36 -1.74 13.60 -10.09
N ALA A 37 -2.70 12.67 -10.17
CA ALA A 37 -4.01 12.86 -9.55
C ALA A 37 -3.90 12.96 -8.04
N LEU A 38 -3.12 12.06 -7.41
CA LEU A 38 -2.85 12.10 -5.97
C LEU A 38 -2.10 13.36 -5.53
N ALA A 39 -1.18 13.87 -6.36
CA ALA A 39 -0.45 15.10 -6.07
C ALA A 39 -1.37 16.33 -6.04
N ARG A 40 -2.44 16.36 -6.84
CA ARG A 40 -3.46 17.43 -6.77
C ARG A 40 -4.22 17.37 -5.45
N GLU A 41 -4.60 16.18 -5.01
CA GLU A 41 -5.21 15.97 -3.68
C GLU A 41 -4.27 16.37 -2.55
N ALA A 42 -2.98 16.07 -2.68
CA ALA A 42 -1.96 16.48 -1.72
C ALA A 42 -1.77 18.00 -1.66
N ALA A 43 -1.79 18.69 -2.81
CA ALA A 43 -1.67 20.14 -2.89
C ALA A 43 -2.90 20.87 -2.31
N ALA A 44 -4.06 20.22 -2.31
CA ALA A 44 -5.27 20.72 -1.65
C ALA A 44 -5.22 20.58 -0.12
N LEU A 45 -4.23 19.86 0.44
CA LEU A 45 -3.98 19.85 1.87
C LEU A 45 -3.27 21.16 2.25
N GLY A 46 -3.68 21.78 3.35
CA GLY A 46 -3.05 23.01 3.85
C GLY A 46 -1.58 22.87 4.28
N SER A 47 -1.02 21.67 4.20
CA SER A 47 0.36 21.31 4.54
C SER A 47 0.81 20.09 3.72
N PRO A 48 2.10 19.98 3.40
CA PRO A 48 2.61 18.85 2.63
C PRO A 48 2.43 17.52 3.41
N PRO A 49 1.98 16.44 2.76
CA PRO A 49 1.87 15.14 3.42
C PRO A 49 3.25 14.58 3.73
N SER A 50 3.37 13.89 4.87
CA SER A 50 4.62 13.22 5.27
C SER A 50 4.91 11.95 4.47
N PHE A 51 3.89 11.42 3.77
CA PHE A 51 4.01 10.28 2.87
C PHE A 51 2.94 10.36 1.77
N SER A 52 3.31 9.99 0.56
CA SER A 52 2.41 9.88 -0.59
C SER A 52 2.82 8.71 -1.47
N TYR A 53 1.87 7.84 -1.82
CA TYR A 53 2.14 6.72 -2.71
C TYR A 53 0.88 6.18 -3.38
N VAL A 54 1.03 5.59 -4.57
CA VAL A 54 -0.04 4.86 -5.28
C VAL A 54 0.24 3.36 -5.32
N PHE A 55 -0.75 2.56 -4.95
CA PHE A 55 -0.73 1.11 -5.03
C PHE A 55 -1.67 0.63 -6.14
N PRO A 56 -1.30 -0.40 -6.91
CA PRO A 56 -2.23 -0.95 -7.90
C PRO A 56 -3.45 -1.56 -7.20
N GLU A 57 -4.63 -1.35 -7.76
CA GLU A 57 -5.85 -2.08 -7.36
C GLU A 57 -6.11 -3.25 -8.33
N PRO A 58 -6.89 -4.27 -7.90
CA PRO A 58 -7.33 -5.33 -8.79
C PRO A 58 -8.16 -4.82 -9.97
N LEU A 59 -8.36 -5.69 -10.97
CA LEU A 59 -9.17 -5.44 -12.17
C LEU A 59 -8.55 -4.48 -13.20
N GLY A 60 -7.23 -4.28 -13.13
CA GLY A 60 -6.44 -3.73 -14.24
C GLY A 60 -5.60 -2.51 -13.88
N PRO A 61 -4.68 -2.10 -14.77
CA PRO A 61 -3.68 -1.06 -14.49
C PRO A 61 -4.23 0.37 -14.51
N HIS A 62 -5.55 0.55 -14.62
CA HIS A 62 -6.22 1.85 -14.70
C HIS A 62 -6.85 2.29 -13.35
N ARG A 63 -6.73 1.45 -12.31
CA ARG A 63 -7.23 1.73 -10.96
C ARG A 63 -6.10 1.65 -9.96
N TRP A 64 -6.03 2.65 -9.12
CA TRP A 64 -4.96 2.80 -8.14
C TRP A 64 -5.54 3.24 -6.81
N ARG A 65 -4.98 2.72 -5.72
CA ARG A 65 -5.20 3.28 -4.39
C ARG A 65 -4.14 4.33 -4.13
N GLY A 66 -4.56 5.58 -4.05
CA GLY A 66 -3.75 6.66 -3.49
C GLY A 66 -3.76 6.62 -1.97
N VAL A 67 -2.59 6.80 -1.37
CA VAL A 67 -2.43 6.91 0.07
C VAL A 67 -1.62 8.16 0.37
N LEU A 68 -2.23 9.08 1.12
CA LEU A 68 -1.55 10.24 1.69
C LEU A 68 -1.50 10.10 3.19
N ARG A 69 -0.37 10.41 3.81
CA ARG A 69 -0.26 10.50 5.26
C ARG A 69 -0.09 11.95 5.67
N HIS A 70 -0.94 12.39 6.58
CA HIS A 70 -0.80 13.66 7.26
C HIS A 70 -0.86 13.42 8.77
N ALA A 71 0.23 13.75 9.46
CA ALA A 71 0.46 13.36 10.86
C ALA A 71 0.32 11.84 11.09
N ASP A 72 -0.70 11.43 11.83
CA ASP A 72 -1.01 10.05 12.22
C ASP A 72 -2.13 9.43 11.38
N THR A 73 -2.67 10.18 10.40
CA THR A 73 -3.84 9.78 9.62
C THR A 73 -3.48 9.54 8.17
N TYR A 74 -3.83 8.34 7.68
CA TYR A 74 -3.75 7.98 6.28
C TYR A 74 -5.08 8.27 5.59
N ARG A 75 -5.07 9.11 4.56
CA ARG A 75 -6.21 9.36 3.67
C ARG A 75 -6.11 8.46 2.46
N LEU A 76 -7.20 7.77 2.14
CA LEU A 76 -7.27 6.77 1.07
C LEU A 76 -8.12 7.30 -0.09
N TYR A 77 -7.58 7.16 -1.29
CA TYR A 77 -8.23 7.59 -2.52
C TYR A 77 -8.31 6.42 -3.50
N LEU A 78 -9.44 6.26 -4.18
CA LEU A 78 -9.53 5.43 -5.37
C LEU A 78 -9.30 6.34 -6.58
N ILE A 79 -8.25 6.05 -7.34
CA ILE A 79 -7.81 6.87 -8.47
C ILE A 79 -8.10 6.12 -9.76
N HIS A 80 -8.80 6.81 -10.66
CA HIS A 80 -9.14 6.34 -11.99
C HIS A 80 -8.21 7.02 -13.01
N SER A 81 -7.03 6.45 -13.25
CA SER A 81 -5.93 7.12 -13.96
C SER A 81 -6.28 7.61 -15.37
N LEU A 82 -7.17 6.91 -16.07
CA LEU A 82 -7.61 7.28 -17.42
C LEU A 82 -8.53 8.50 -17.46
N THR A 83 -9.28 8.75 -16.38
CA THR A 83 -10.15 9.93 -16.24
C THR A 83 -9.45 11.07 -15.50
N GLY A 84 -8.40 10.74 -14.74
CA GLY A 84 -7.73 11.67 -13.84
C GLY A 84 -8.52 11.96 -12.57
N GLU A 85 -9.60 11.23 -12.29
CA GLU A 85 -10.39 11.39 -11.06
C GLU A 85 -9.73 10.70 -9.86
N ALA A 86 -9.86 11.33 -8.69
CA ALA A 86 -9.44 10.79 -7.40
C ALA A 86 -10.62 10.89 -6.42
N GLU A 87 -11.20 9.76 -6.05
CA GLU A 87 -12.32 9.68 -5.12
C GLU A 87 -11.81 9.37 -3.71
N LYS A 88 -12.11 10.22 -2.72
CA LYS A 88 -11.76 9.91 -1.33
C LYS A 88 -12.65 8.79 -0.81
N ARG A 89 -12.04 7.67 -0.41
CA ARG A 89 -12.77 6.46 0.08
C ARG A 89 -12.74 6.30 1.59
N GLY A 90 -11.82 6.97 2.29
CA GLY A 90 -11.79 6.92 3.74
C GLY A 90 -10.51 7.44 4.37
N GLU A 91 -10.43 7.29 5.68
CA GLU A 91 -9.27 7.63 6.49
C GLU A 91 -8.97 6.53 7.49
N VAL A 92 -7.69 6.31 7.79
CA VAL A 92 -7.21 5.31 8.75
C VAL A 92 -6.22 5.99 9.69
N LYS A 93 -6.55 6.04 10.98
CA LYS A 93 -5.68 6.62 12.01
C LYS A 93 -4.72 5.55 12.55
N SER A 94 -3.43 5.82 12.50
CA SER A 94 -2.37 4.98 13.08
C SER A 94 -1.97 5.55 14.44
N ARG A 95 -2.11 4.78 15.52
CA ARG A 95 -1.91 5.24 16.91
C ARG A 95 -0.43 5.28 17.33
N LEU A 96 0.38 6.05 16.62
CA LEU A 96 1.84 6.05 16.80
C LEU A 96 2.32 6.65 18.13
N GLU A 97 1.48 7.46 18.76
CA GLU A 97 1.74 8.09 20.06
C GLU A 97 1.38 7.18 21.24
N ASP A 98 0.69 6.06 20.99
CA ASP A 98 0.32 5.12 22.03
C ASP A 98 1.56 4.38 22.56
N GLN A 99 1.71 4.34 23.90
CA GLN A 99 2.87 3.72 24.54
C GLN A 99 3.00 2.22 24.21
N ALA A 100 1.87 1.50 24.08
CA ALA A 100 1.91 0.09 23.69
C ALA A 100 2.38 -0.07 22.25
N VAL A 101 1.98 0.84 21.35
CA VAL A 101 2.47 0.87 19.96
C VAL A 101 3.96 1.17 19.92
N GLN A 102 4.45 2.12 20.72
CA GLN A 102 5.88 2.43 20.79
C GLN A 102 6.70 1.22 21.26
N ALA A 103 6.24 0.51 22.28
CA ALA A 103 6.87 -0.72 22.75
C ALA A 103 6.88 -1.81 21.66
N ALA A 104 5.74 -2.04 20.99
CA ALA A 104 5.65 -3.00 19.90
C ALA A 104 6.59 -2.64 18.73
N ARG A 105 6.68 -1.36 18.36
CA ARG A 105 7.58 -0.85 17.30
C ARG A 105 9.06 -0.99 17.65
N ALA A 106 9.40 -0.88 18.93
CA ALA A 106 10.77 -1.08 19.42
C ALA A 106 11.19 -2.55 19.51
N SER A 107 10.24 -3.50 19.45
CA SER A 107 10.55 -4.93 19.46
C SER A 107 11.31 -5.37 18.19
N PRO A 108 12.05 -6.50 18.22
CA PRO A 108 12.74 -7.02 17.03
C PRO A 108 11.84 -7.24 15.82
N LEU A 109 10.64 -7.81 16.00
CA LEU A 109 9.67 -7.93 14.90
C LEU A 109 9.14 -6.57 14.45
N GLY A 110 8.82 -5.67 15.39
CA GLY A 110 8.37 -4.31 15.08
C GLY A 110 9.35 -3.55 14.18
N ILE A 111 10.64 -3.60 14.49
CA ILE A 111 11.71 -2.98 13.68
C ILE A 111 11.76 -3.60 12.27
N ARG A 112 11.60 -4.92 12.14
CA ARG A 112 11.54 -5.59 10.83
C ARG A 112 10.32 -5.16 10.02
N LEU A 113 9.15 -5.07 10.67
CA LEU A 113 7.92 -4.64 10.02
C LEU A 113 8.02 -3.18 9.56
N GLU A 114 8.56 -2.28 10.38
CA GLU A 114 8.78 -0.87 10.01
C GLU A 114 9.69 -0.73 8.78
N ARG A 115 10.69 -1.61 8.61
CA ARG A 115 11.56 -1.62 7.42
C ARG A 115 10.88 -2.22 6.19
N PHE A 116 10.03 -3.23 6.37
CA PHE A 116 9.38 -3.94 5.26
C PHE A 116 8.10 -3.24 4.77
N PHE A 117 7.38 -2.60 5.68
CA PHE A 117 6.12 -1.95 5.39
C PHE A 117 6.32 -0.61 4.70
N LYS A 118 5.46 -0.34 3.72
CA LYS A 118 5.49 0.91 2.96
C LYS A 118 4.51 1.94 3.52
N ALA A 119 3.36 1.49 3.99
CA ALA A 119 2.35 2.33 4.63
C ALA A 119 1.82 1.62 5.89
N PRO A 120 2.64 1.55 6.97
CA PRO A 120 2.29 0.85 8.19
C PRO A 120 1.17 1.56 8.94
N VAL A 121 0.17 0.80 9.37
CA VAL A 121 -0.91 1.22 10.26
C VAL A 121 -0.78 0.42 11.54
N TRP A 122 -0.67 1.13 12.66
CA TRP A 122 -0.64 0.58 14.00
C TRP A 122 -1.94 0.89 14.72
N GLU A 123 -2.61 -0.15 15.18
CA GLU A 123 -3.91 -0.10 15.85
C GLU A 123 -3.77 -0.72 17.25
N VAL A 124 -4.60 -0.26 18.17
CA VAL A 124 -4.66 -0.79 19.54
C VAL A 124 -6.06 -1.31 19.77
N SER A 125 -6.17 -2.58 20.17
CA SER A 125 -7.43 -3.17 20.63
C SER A 125 -7.94 -2.41 21.86
N LYS A 126 -9.22 -2.57 22.20
CA LYS A 126 -9.81 -1.96 23.41
C LYS A 126 -8.90 -2.13 24.64
N PRO A 127 -8.90 -1.18 25.60
CA PRO A 127 -8.02 -1.24 26.76
C PRO A 127 -8.25 -2.54 27.54
N ALA A 128 -7.30 -3.45 27.41
CA ALA A 128 -7.23 -4.73 28.10
C ALA A 128 -5.80 -4.92 28.60
N SER A 129 -5.61 -5.76 29.62
CA SER A 129 -4.29 -6.15 30.10
C SER A 129 -4.11 -7.65 29.88
N PRO A 130 -3.18 -8.10 29.02
CA PRO A 130 -2.26 -7.30 28.20
C PRO A 130 -2.97 -6.55 27.06
N VAL A 131 -2.37 -5.42 26.63
CA VAL A 131 -2.86 -4.61 25.50
C VAL A 131 -2.49 -5.30 24.21
N GLU A 132 -3.45 -5.55 23.35
CA GLU A 132 -3.19 -6.07 22.00
C GLU A 132 -2.97 -4.90 21.03
N VAL A 133 -1.82 -4.93 20.37
CA VAL A 133 -1.43 -3.99 19.31
C VAL A 133 -1.40 -4.74 17.99
N ARG A 134 -1.99 -4.18 16.94
CA ARG A 134 -2.02 -4.76 15.60
C ARG A 134 -1.27 -3.88 14.62
N ALA A 135 -0.46 -4.50 13.77
CA ALA A 135 0.25 -3.84 12.69
C ALA A 135 -0.15 -4.44 11.34
N ARG A 136 -0.49 -3.57 10.38
CA ARG A 136 -0.81 -3.97 9.01
C ARG A 136 -0.29 -2.95 8.02
N ASP A 137 -0.07 -3.35 6.78
CA ASP A 137 0.38 -2.44 5.71
C ASP A 137 -0.78 -2.15 4.74
N LEU A 138 -1.05 -0.88 4.51
CA LEU A 138 -2.05 -0.43 3.53
C LEU A 138 -1.66 -0.82 2.09
N ARG A 139 -0.46 -1.31 1.81
CA ARG A 139 -0.11 -1.93 0.53
C ARG A 139 -0.97 -3.16 0.21
N PHE A 140 -1.39 -3.92 1.21
CA PHE A 140 -2.08 -5.20 1.01
C PHE A 140 -3.61 -5.14 1.15
N SER A 141 -4.19 -3.95 1.34
CA SER A 141 -5.64 -3.76 1.30
C SER A 141 -6.17 -3.65 -0.14
N SER A 142 -7.50 -3.56 -0.31
CA SER A 142 -8.14 -3.21 -1.58
C SER A 142 -9.40 -2.39 -1.32
N LEU A 143 -9.51 -1.22 -1.95
CA LEU A 143 -10.70 -0.37 -1.94
C LEU A 143 -11.79 -0.88 -2.91
N VAL A 144 -11.40 -1.75 -3.84
CA VAL A 144 -12.31 -2.36 -4.83
C VAL A 144 -12.95 -3.63 -4.28
N LEU A 145 -12.15 -4.50 -3.63
CA LEU A 145 -12.65 -5.80 -3.17
C LEU A 145 -13.27 -5.77 -1.77
N GLY A 146 -13.06 -4.71 -0.99
CA GLY A 146 -13.67 -4.56 0.34
C GLY A 146 -13.34 -5.68 1.33
N ARG A 147 -12.16 -6.31 1.19
CA ARG A 147 -11.75 -7.45 2.01
C ARG A 147 -11.05 -7.00 3.28
N GLU A 148 -11.16 -7.82 4.32
CA GLU A 148 -10.35 -7.65 5.52
C GLU A 148 -8.85 -7.76 5.20
N PRO A 149 -7.98 -7.05 5.95
CA PRO A 149 -6.54 -7.12 5.76
C PRO A 149 -6.05 -8.55 6.01
N VAL A 150 -5.40 -9.15 5.01
CA VAL A 150 -4.89 -10.53 5.11
C VAL A 150 -3.63 -10.62 5.97
N PHE A 151 -2.80 -9.59 5.96
CA PHE A 151 -1.54 -9.55 6.70
C PHE A 151 -1.66 -8.58 7.88
N VAL A 152 -2.02 -9.14 9.03
CA VAL A 152 -2.09 -8.45 10.32
C VAL A 152 -1.15 -9.15 11.29
N PHE A 153 -0.28 -8.39 11.95
CA PHE A 153 0.64 -8.89 12.97
C PHE A 153 0.20 -8.38 14.33
N SER A 154 0.09 -9.28 15.30
CA SER A 154 -0.38 -8.94 16.65
C SER A 154 0.75 -8.99 17.67
N PHE A 155 0.70 -8.07 18.61
CA PHE A 155 1.62 -7.96 19.73
C PHE A 155 0.81 -7.86 21.01
N ARG A 156 1.15 -8.65 22.02
CA ARG A 156 0.64 -8.47 23.38
C ARG A 156 1.67 -7.68 24.18
N VAL A 157 1.28 -6.50 24.64
CA VAL A 157 2.12 -5.60 25.42
C VAL A 157 1.62 -5.60 26.86
N THR A 158 2.48 -5.99 27.79
CA THR A 158 2.16 -5.94 29.22
C THR A 158 2.30 -4.52 29.77
N PRO A 159 1.71 -4.20 30.94
CA PRO A 159 1.89 -2.90 31.59
C PRO A 159 3.36 -2.53 31.87
N GLY A 160 4.24 -3.53 32.02
CA GLY A 160 5.69 -3.34 32.18
C GLY A 160 6.46 -3.14 30.87
N GLY A 161 5.76 -2.97 29.73
CA GLY A 161 6.38 -2.75 28.42
C GLY A 161 6.97 -4.02 27.78
N GLN A 162 6.74 -5.21 28.35
CA GLN A 162 7.18 -6.45 27.72
C GLN A 162 6.28 -6.81 26.55
N VAL A 163 6.88 -7.18 25.44
CA VAL A 163 6.18 -7.50 24.19
C VAL A 163 6.27 -9.00 23.92
N ARG A 164 5.12 -9.63 23.68
CA ARG A 164 5.03 -10.99 23.13
C ARG A 164 4.41 -10.93 21.73
N GLU A 165 5.08 -11.55 20.77
CA GLU A 165 4.63 -11.64 19.38
C GLU A 165 3.60 -12.76 19.25
N GLU A 166 2.42 -12.47 18.68
CA GLU A 166 1.46 -13.49 18.25
C GLU A 166 1.41 -13.51 16.72
N ARG A 167 1.71 -14.68 16.15
CA ARG A 167 1.65 -14.92 14.70
C ARG A 167 0.24 -15.21 14.26
#